data_AF-V9KWR6-F1
#
_entry.id   AF-V9KWR6-F1
#
_cell.length_a   1.000
_cell.length_b   1.000
_cell.length_c   1.000
_cell.angle_alpha   90.00
_cell.angle_beta   90.00
_cell.angle_gamma   90.00
#
_symmetry.space_group_name_H-M   'P 1'
#
loop_
_entity.id
_entity.type
_entity.pdbx_description
1 polymer ?
#
loop_
_entity_poly.entity_id
_entity_poly.type
_entity_poly.pdbx_seq_one_letter_code
_entity_poly.pdbx_strand_id
1 'polypeptide(L)'
;LAPAIGQPLSNGQEGAVWPVVTYQTATDMSHFLVVRSPVMGFSPTAESLFADGGNLSVPAEEAAALELEPEPGDRKCENVTLGVDYVFFWSGATISKVTVLVTTANLSFALPATVTQRFSVRFVNSASGLVPGEMLSGNPGYQAGRTVLAGNAKTNGTRVDKASIRTWKPAGNGLCASALTSPILFGQDSISGCVLRLNLGTFSNCSILWNLVFENLLSLTPATHIARRGNSNYSDLSEWVELFRVLPLQTAEKGGLNKTYTGFCTNIPAILNIRFITAVTGAVQGVPQWEILGAEVSFSVETWYLNCGGGNAARCDMNSLFVQSFAVGTSVQFIQVPAQPKPPLSRFQMNYTEYDCKRNDVCWPELAYPLLRRDTGEWYAESLAQGLLLVFLTIVAAVLGSPWSKLRQVWHNLS
;
A
#
# COMPACT_ATOMS: atom_id res chain seq x y z
N LEU A 1 -4.52 -27.68 4.69
CA LEU A 1 -5.37 -28.35 3.68
C LEU A 1 -6.55 -27.43 3.40
N ALA A 2 -6.59 -26.78 2.23
CA ALA A 2 -7.77 -26.00 1.86
C ALA A 2 -8.96 -26.96 1.71
N PRO A 3 -10.15 -26.66 2.26
CA PRO A 3 -11.33 -27.48 2.03
C PRO A 3 -11.62 -27.57 0.53
N ALA A 4 -12.09 -28.72 0.06
CA ALA A 4 -12.45 -28.90 -1.35
C ALA A 4 -13.49 -27.83 -1.76
N ILE A 5 -13.38 -27.31 -2.98
CA ILE A 5 -14.24 -26.25 -3.51
C ILE A 5 -15.71 -26.66 -3.34
N GLY A 6 -16.50 -25.85 -2.61
CA GLY A 6 -17.92 -26.09 -2.35
C GLY A 6 -18.25 -26.87 -1.06
N GLN A 7 -17.26 -27.29 -0.27
CA GLN A 7 -17.50 -27.91 1.05
C GLN A 7 -18.05 -26.88 2.06
N PRO A 8 -18.88 -27.31 3.03
CA PRO A 8 -19.38 -26.43 4.07
C PRO A 8 -18.24 -25.93 4.96
N LEU A 9 -18.26 -24.65 5.30
CA LEU A 9 -17.27 -23.99 6.15
C LEU A 9 -17.90 -23.64 7.50
N SER A 10 -17.15 -23.77 8.59
CA SER A 10 -17.62 -23.30 9.89
C SER A 10 -17.87 -21.79 9.85
N ASN A 11 -19.02 -21.36 10.38
CA ASN A 11 -19.42 -19.95 10.41
C ASN A 11 -18.84 -19.17 11.61
N GLY A 12 -18.08 -19.81 12.50
CA GLY A 12 -17.51 -19.23 13.72
C GLY A 12 -18.37 -19.36 14.99
N GLN A 13 -19.62 -19.83 14.88
CA GLN A 13 -20.52 -20.13 16.02
C GLN A 13 -21.40 -21.35 15.69
N GLU A 14 -20.95 -22.56 16.06
CA GLU A 14 -21.67 -23.85 15.97
C GLU A 14 -22.55 -24.06 14.71
N GLY A 15 -22.18 -23.49 13.57
CA GLY A 15 -22.94 -23.57 12.32
C GLY A 15 -22.06 -23.65 11.08
N ALA A 16 -22.68 -23.93 9.94
CA ALA A 16 -22.00 -24.11 8.66
C ALA A 16 -22.56 -23.17 7.58
N VAL A 17 -21.67 -22.64 6.73
CA VAL A 17 -22.00 -21.82 5.57
C VAL A 17 -21.57 -22.54 4.30
N TRP A 18 -22.50 -22.63 3.35
CA TRP A 18 -22.25 -23.23 2.05
C TRP A 18 -21.70 -22.17 1.07
N PRO A 19 -20.53 -22.39 0.47
CA PRO A 19 -20.00 -21.47 -0.53
C PRO A 19 -20.83 -21.50 -1.81
N VAL A 20 -21.20 -20.34 -2.34
CA VAL A 20 -21.79 -20.21 -3.68
C VAL A 20 -20.65 -20.20 -4.70
N VAL A 21 -20.52 -21.28 -5.47
CA VAL A 21 -19.43 -21.45 -6.44
C VAL A 21 -19.92 -21.06 -7.85
N THR A 22 -19.18 -20.19 -8.52
CA THR A 22 -19.37 -19.84 -9.93
C THR A 22 -18.13 -20.20 -10.73
N TYR A 23 -18.32 -20.66 -11.97
CA TYR A 23 -17.23 -21.01 -12.88
C TYR A 23 -17.16 -20.01 -14.02
N GLN A 24 -15.95 -19.64 -14.41
CA GLN A 24 -15.69 -18.84 -15.60
C GLN A 24 -14.52 -19.41 -16.38
N THR A 25 -14.58 -19.33 -17.71
CA THR A 25 -13.50 -19.78 -18.58
C THR A 25 -12.57 -18.61 -18.91
N ALA A 26 -11.26 -18.76 -18.72
CA ALA A 26 -10.28 -17.73 -19.04
C ALA A 26 -10.20 -17.50 -20.55
N THR A 27 -10.40 -16.25 -21.00
CA THR A 27 -10.24 -15.82 -22.39
C THR A 27 -8.80 -15.38 -22.70
N ASP A 28 -8.04 -14.96 -21.70
CA ASP A 28 -6.62 -14.60 -21.78
C ASP A 28 -5.81 -15.42 -20.76
N MET A 29 -4.82 -16.17 -21.27
CA MET A 29 -3.99 -17.10 -20.48
C MET A 29 -2.55 -16.59 -20.29
N SER A 30 -2.23 -15.40 -20.79
CA SER A 30 -0.87 -14.81 -20.79
C SER A 30 -0.27 -14.67 -19.38
N HIS A 31 -1.12 -14.46 -18.37
CA HIS A 31 -0.72 -14.34 -16.97
C HIS A 31 -0.50 -15.68 -16.25
N PHE A 32 -0.97 -16.79 -16.82
CA PHE A 32 -0.95 -18.12 -16.18
C PHE A 32 0.04 -19.08 -16.84
N LEU A 33 0.48 -18.76 -18.07
CA LEU A 33 1.37 -19.58 -18.88
C LEU A 33 2.72 -18.90 -19.06
N VAL A 34 3.80 -19.58 -18.68
CA VAL A 34 5.17 -19.19 -19.03
C VAL A 34 5.68 -20.15 -20.10
N VAL A 35 5.74 -19.68 -21.34
CA VAL A 35 6.34 -20.43 -22.46
C VAL A 35 7.82 -20.08 -22.51
N ARG A 36 8.71 -21.07 -22.38
CA ARG A 36 10.14 -20.87 -22.59
C ARG A 36 10.42 -20.81 -24.09
N SER A 37 10.61 -19.61 -24.65
CA SER A 37 11.08 -19.43 -26.02
C SER A 37 12.56 -19.01 -26.05
N PRO A 38 13.39 -19.53 -26.98
CA PRO A 38 14.76 -19.08 -27.16
C PRO A 38 14.76 -17.67 -27.81
N VAL A 39 15.74 -16.87 -27.37
CA VAL A 39 15.94 -15.45 -27.68
C VAL A 39 15.87 -15.15 -29.19
N MET A 40 15.06 -14.15 -29.60
CA MET A 40 15.21 -13.48 -30.90
C MET A 40 14.79 -12.00 -30.86
N GLY A 41 15.50 -11.17 -31.62
CA GLY A 41 15.64 -9.72 -31.47
C GLY A 41 14.49 -8.84 -31.99
N PHE A 42 14.54 -7.57 -31.60
CA PHE A 42 13.51 -6.56 -31.84
C PHE A 42 13.80 -5.64 -33.03
N SER A 43 12.75 -5.29 -33.78
CA SER A 43 12.70 -4.29 -34.86
C SER A 43 12.25 -2.90 -34.34
N PRO A 44 12.73 -1.76 -34.90
CA PRO A 44 12.48 -0.43 -34.36
C PRO A 44 11.48 0.37 -35.20
N THR A 45 10.29 0.68 -34.66
CA THR A 45 9.55 1.93 -34.95
C THR A 45 8.38 2.05 -33.97
N ALA A 46 8.45 3.02 -33.05
CA ALA A 46 7.30 3.52 -32.31
C ALA A 46 7.47 5.04 -32.17
N GLU A 47 6.54 5.81 -32.74
CA GLU A 47 6.63 7.26 -32.95
C GLU A 47 6.08 8.11 -31.79
N SER A 48 5.72 7.51 -30.64
CA SER A 48 5.29 8.30 -29.48
C SER A 48 6.40 8.41 -28.44
N LEU A 49 6.51 9.56 -27.79
CA LEU A 49 7.42 9.81 -26.66
C LEU A 49 6.85 9.26 -25.34
N PHE A 50 5.52 9.21 -25.21
CA PHE A 50 4.79 8.74 -24.02
C PHE A 50 3.54 7.95 -24.40
N ALA A 51 3.06 7.10 -23.50
CA ALA A 51 1.86 6.31 -23.73
C ALA A 51 0.63 7.22 -23.62
N ASP A 52 -0.16 7.36 -24.67
CA ASP A 52 -1.52 7.93 -24.54
C ASP A 52 -2.40 6.94 -23.76
N GLY A 53 -3.15 7.46 -22.80
CA GLY A 53 -4.06 6.69 -21.92
C GLY A 53 -5.32 6.15 -22.62
N GLY A 54 -5.21 5.76 -23.90
CA GLY A 54 -6.30 5.21 -24.70
C GLY A 54 -6.15 3.70 -24.92
N ASN A 55 -7.23 2.96 -24.68
CA ASN A 55 -7.36 1.58 -25.12
C ASN A 55 -7.09 1.47 -26.62
N LEU A 56 -6.10 0.68 -27.02
CA LEU A 56 -5.94 0.27 -28.40
C LEU A 56 -5.76 -1.24 -28.50
N SER A 57 -6.83 -1.89 -28.91
CA SER A 57 -6.85 -3.22 -29.51
C SER A 57 -6.15 -3.16 -30.87
N VAL A 58 -5.15 -4.00 -31.10
CA VAL A 58 -4.55 -4.22 -32.44
C VAL A 58 -4.95 -5.62 -32.93
N PRO A 59 -5.48 -5.76 -34.15
CA PRO A 59 -5.78 -7.06 -34.74
C PRO A 59 -4.50 -7.75 -35.22
N ALA A 60 -4.44 -9.07 -35.02
CA ALA A 60 -3.35 -9.92 -35.46
C ALA A 60 -3.63 -10.44 -36.87
N GLU A 61 -2.80 -10.08 -37.84
CA GLU A 61 -2.66 -10.83 -39.07
C GLU A 61 -1.19 -10.79 -39.53
N GLU A 62 -0.76 -11.89 -40.14
CA GLU A 62 0.54 -12.18 -40.75
C GLU A 62 1.72 -12.55 -39.82
N ALA A 63 1.81 -13.85 -39.54
CA ALA A 63 3.05 -14.60 -39.77
C ALA A 63 2.71 -16.08 -40.00
N ALA A 64 2.73 -16.50 -41.27
CA ALA A 64 2.65 -17.90 -41.66
C ALA A 64 4.02 -18.44 -42.09
N ALA A 65 4.16 -19.74 -41.84
CA ALA A 65 5.12 -20.71 -42.39
C ALA A 65 6.55 -20.72 -41.82
N LEU A 66 6.79 -21.69 -40.95
CA LEU A 66 7.87 -22.67 -41.14
C LEU A 66 7.42 -23.98 -40.46
N GLU A 67 7.07 -24.97 -41.29
CA GLU A 67 6.74 -26.33 -40.86
C GLU A 67 7.98 -27.05 -40.34
N LEU A 68 7.83 -27.67 -39.17
CA LEU A 68 8.60 -28.84 -38.77
C LEU A 68 7.76 -29.63 -37.77
N GLU A 69 7.13 -30.71 -38.24
CA GLU A 69 6.68 -31.78 -37.37
C GLU A 69 7.83 -32.77 -37.13
N PRO A 70 7.95 -33.29 -35.90
CA PRO A 70 7.20 -34.50 -35.57
C PRO A 70 6.36 -34.36 -34.30
N GLU A 71 5.10 -34.76 -34.40
CA GLU A 71 4.11 -35.06 -33.35
C GLU A 71 4.66 -35.35 -31.94
N PRO A 72 4.48 -34.44 -30.97
CA PRO A 72 4.30 -34.77 -29.57
C PRO A 72 2.80 -34.83 -29.31
N GLY A 73 2.22 -36.03 -29.27
CA GLY A 73 0.77 -36.25 -29.15
C GLY A 73 0.08 -35.20 -28.29
N ASP A 74 -0.89 -34.52 -28.91
CA ASP A 74 -1.59 -33.31 -28.45
C ASP A 74 -2.08 -33.48 -27.00
N ARG A 75 -1.26 -33.07 -26.01
CA ARG A 75 -1.61 -33.21 -24.59
C ARG A 75 -2.62 -32.13 -24.24
N LYS A 76 -3.90 -32.51 -24.30
CA LYS A 76 -5.03 -31.68 -23.93
C LYS A 76 -5.36 -31.87 -22.46
N CYS A 77 -5.30 -30.80 -21.69
CA CYS A 77 -5.81 -30.73 -20.34
C CYS A 77 -7.09 -29.88 -20.36
N GLU A 78 -8.23 -30.51 -20.20
CA GLU A 78 -9.53 -29.82 -20.15
C GLU A 78 -9.88 -29.42 -18.71
N ASN A 79 -10.59 -28.30 -18.56
CA ASN A 79 -11.08 -27.79 -17.27
C ASN A 79 -9.99 -27.62 -16.20
N VAL A 80 -8.80 -27.18 -16.60
CA VAL A 80 -7.72 -26.89 -15.66
C VAL A 80 -8.08 -25.65 -14.87
N THR A 81 -8.14 -25.77 -13.54
CA THR A 81 -8.31 -24.61 -12.65
C THR A 81 -7.07 -23.74 -12.70
N LEU A 82 -7.18 -22.54 -13.24
CA LEU A 82 -6.13 -21.53 -13.28
C LEU A 82 -6.20 -20.61 -12.06
N GLY A 83 -7.39 -20.39 -11.52
CA GLY A 83 -7.56 -19.52 -10.36
C GLY A 83 -8.79 -19.80 -9.53
N VAL A 84 -8.71 -19.48 -8.23
CA VAL A 84 -9.85 -19.54 -7.31
C VAL A 84 -9.87 -18.28 -6.44
N ASP A 85 -10.95 -17.51 -6.53
CA ASP A 85 -11.17 -16.29 -5.78
C ASP A 85 -12.31 -16.48 -4.77
N TYR A 86 -11.97 -16.55 -3.47
CA TYR A 86 -12.93 -16.60 -2.37
C TYR A 86 -13.27 -15.20 -1.88
N VAL A 87 -14.55 -14.97 -1.59
CA VAL A 87 -15.04 -13.78 -0.88
C VAL A 87 -15.95 -14.22 0.27
N PHE A 88 -15.51 -13.93 1.49
CA PHE A 88 -16.20 -14.20 2.74
C PHE A 88 -16.91 -12.94 3.21
N PHE A 89 -18.22 -12.97 3.32
CA PHE A 89 -19.02 -11.92 3.94
C PHE A 89 -19.20 -12.23 5.42
N TRP A 90 -18.97 -11.26 6.29
CA TRP A 90 -19.09 -11.43 7.74
C TRP A 90 -19.84 -10.28 8.41
N SER A 91 -20.48 -10.59 9.53
CA SER A 91 -21.14 -9.64 10.43
C SER A 91 -20.88 -10.06 11.87
N GLY A 92 -20.37 -9.12 12.68
CA GLY A 92 -19.98 -9.42 14.06
C GLY A 92 -18.90 -10.50 14.16
N ALA A 93 -19.18 -11.61 14.84
CA ALA A 93 -18.26 -12.74 14.96
C ALA A 93 -18.57 -13.89 13.97
N THR A 94 -19.50 -13.67 13.02
CA THR A 94 -20.03 -14.75 12.16
C THR A 94 -19.82 -14.49 10.68
N ILE A 95 -19.46 -15.54 9.94
CA ILE A 95 -19.46 -15.53 8.48
C ILE A 95 -20.91 -15.73 8.01
N SER A 96 -21.44 -14.79 7.24
CA SER A 96 -22.83 -14.82 6.75
C SER A 96 -22.96 -15.45 5.37
N LYS A 97 -21.97 -15.27 4.49
CA LYS A 97 -22.00 -15.77 3.11
C LYS A 97 -20.59 -16.00 2.59
N VAL A 98 -20.39 -17.01 1.76
CA VAL A 98 -19.13 -17.22 1.04
C VAL A 98 -19.44 -17.35 -0.46
N THR A 99 -18.72 -16.63 -1.30
CA THR A 99 -18.78 -16.79 -2.76
C THR A 99 -17.42 -17.16 -3.30
N VAL A 100 -17.38 -18.07 -4.26
CA VAL A 100 -16.14 -18.59 -4.84
C VAL A 100 -16.24 -18.48 -6.36
N LEU A 101 -15.30 -17.79 -6.98
CA LEU A 101 -15.18 -17.75 -8.44
C LEU A 101 -14.00 -18.63 -8.87
N VAL A 102 -14.30 -19.67 -9.65
CA VAL A 102 -13.31 -20.60 -10.18
C VAL A 102 -13.06 -20.26 -11.63
N THR A 103 -11.81 -19.93 -11.95
CA THR A 103 -11.37 -19.67 -13.32
C THR A 103 -10.75 -20.92 -13.90
N THR A 104 -11.32 -21.46 -14.98
CA THR A 104 -10.86 -22.67 -15.66
C THR A 104 -10.37 -22.36 -17.07
N ALA A 105 -9.54 -23.23 -17.64
CA ALA A 105 -9.15 -23.17 -19.05
C ALA A 105 -8.90 -24.55 -19.62
N ASN A 106 -9.03 -24.66 -20.94
CA ASN A 106 -8.61 -25.83 -21.70
C ASN A 106 -7.22 -25.53 -22.29
N LEU A 107 -6.24 -26.35 -21.95
CA LEU A 107 -4.84 -26.15 -22.31
C LEU A 107 -4.42 -27.24 -23.29
N SER A 108 -3.92 -26.82 -24.45
CA SER A 108 -3.28 -27.70 -25.42
C SER A 108 -1.80 -27.32 -25.51
N PHE A 109 -0.91 -28.28 -25.34
CA PHE A 109 0.53 -28.00 -25.32
C PHE A 109 1.26 -28.79 -26.41
N ALA A 110 1.92 -28.07 -27.32
CA ALA A 110 2.89 -28.64 -28.26
C ALA A 110 4.30 -28.79 -27.65
N LEU A 111 4.61 -28.03 -26.58
CA LEU A 111 5.89 -28.01 -25.86
C LEU A 111 5.66 -28.00 -24.34
N PRO A 112 6.63 -28.43 -23.51
CA PRO A 112 6.49 -28.39 -22.06
C PRO A 112 6.33 -26.95 -21.55
N ALA A 113 5.17 -26.66 -20.96
CA ALA A 113 4.85 -25.37 -20.36
C ALA A 113 4.61 -25.51 -18.85
N THR A 114 4.90 -24.46 -18.09
CA THR A 114 4.56 -24.39 -16.66
C THR A 114 3.28 -23.59 -16.48
N VAL A 115 2.27 -24.21 -15.88
CA VAL A 115 1.00 -23.57 -15.53
C VAL A 115 1.09 -23.07 -14.10
N THR A 116 0.83 -21.77 -13.90
CA THR A 116 0.77 -21.18 -12.56
C THR A 116 -0.69 -21.04 -12.14
N GLN A 117 -1.03 -21.50 -10.93
CA GLN A 117 -2.37 -21.34 -10.36
C GLN A 117 -2.38 -20.18 -9.36
N ARG A 118 -3.48 -19.42 -9.35
CA ARG A 118 -3.65 -18.28 -8.45
C ARG A 118 -4.80 -18.51 -7.47
N PHE A 119 -4.52 -18.41 -6.18
CA PHE A 119 -5.54 -18.48 -5.13
C PHE A 119 -5.64 -17.13 -4.43
N SER A 120 -6.86 -16.69 -4.15
CA SER A 120 -7.15 -15.36 -3.64
C SER A 120 -8.31 -15.43 -2.65
N VAL A 121 -8.20 -14.73 -1.53
CA VAL A 121 -9.21 -14.72 -0.48
C VAL A 121 -9.47 -13.28 -0.06
N ARG A 122 -10.75 -12.91 0.09
CA ARG A 122 -11.20 -11.59 0.53
C ARG A 122 -12.22 -11.74 1.65
N PHE A 123 -12.19 -10.84 2.62
CA PHE A 123 -13.19 -10.75 3.70
C PHE A 123 -13.89 -9.39 3.62
N VAL A 124 -15.23 -9.39 3.54
CA VAL A 124 -16.07 -8.21 3.37
C VAL A 124 -17.04 -8.12 4.54
N ASN A 125 -17.00 -7.02 5.28
CA ASN A 125 -17.95 -6.80 6.36
C ASN A 125 -19.28 -6.26 5.80
N SER A 126 -20.38 -7.02 5.96
CA SER A 126 -21.69 -6.64 5.43
C SER A 126 -22.35 -5.44 6.12
N ALA A 127 -21.89 -5.07 7.32
CA ALA A 127 -22.37 -3.92 8.09
C ALA A 127 -21.61 -2.62 7.81
N SER A 128 -20.46 -2.68 7.12
CA SER A 128 -19.56 -1.54 6.99
C SER A 128 -20.02 -0.44 6.02
N GLY A 129 -21.08 -0.66 5.22
CA GLY A 129 -21.48 0.27 4.16
C GLY A 129 -20.41 0.49 3.06
N LEU A 130 -19.24 -0.17 3.20
CA LEU A 130 -18.16 -0.16 2.24
C LEU A 130 -18.55 -1.04 1.06
N VAL A 131 -18.37 -0.50 -0.15
CA VAL A 131 -18.68 -1.22 -1.38
C VAL A 131 -17.77 -2.46 -1.46
N PRO A 132 -18.27 -3.66 -1.82
CA PRO A 132 -17.43 -4.84 -2.01
C PRO A 132 -16.31 -4.53 -3.01
N GLY A 133 -15.06 -4.43 -2.53
CA GLY A 133 -13.90 -4.09 -3.36
C GLY A 133 -13.05 -2.92 -2.87
N GLU A 134 -13.48 -2.15 -1.86
CA GLU A 134 -12.59 -1.21 -1.17
C GLU A 134 -11.57 -1.98 -0.31
N MET A 135 -10.41 -2.26 -0.90
CA MET A 135 -9.28 -2.78 -0.14
C MET A 135 -8.73 -1.67 0.75
N LEU A 136 -9.01 -1.76 2.04
CA LEU A 136 -8.28 -0.98 3.04
C LEU A 136 -6.80 -1.33 2.94
N SER A 137 -5.94 -0.33 3.09
CA SER A 137 -4.49 -0.52 3.12
C SER A 137 -3.96 -0.82 4.51
N GLY A 138 -4.89 -1.04 5.45
CA GLY A 138 -4.68 -1.46 6.84
C GLY A 138 -5.85 -1.00 7.71
N ASN A 139 -5.89 -1.40 8.97
CA ASN A 139 -6.93 -0.98 9.92
C ASN A 139 -6.43 -1.09 11.37
N PRO A 140 -6.22 0.03 12.09
CA PRO A 140 -6.21 1.41 11.59
C PRO A 140 -4.99 1.76 10.73
N GLY A 141 -3.80 1.43 11.20
CA GLY A 141 -2.54 1.82 10.57
C GLY A 141 -2.28 1.11 9.24
N TYR A 142 -1.35 1.65 8.46
CA TYR A 142 -0.90 1.03 7.21
C TYR A 142 -0.23 -0.32 7.43
N GLN A 143 -0.48 -1.25 6.51
CA GLN A 143 0.24 -2.52 6.41
C GLN A 143 1.29 -2.44 5.30
N ALA A 144 2.50 -2.92 5.58
CA ALA A 144 3.57 -2.98 4.59
C ALA A 144 3.14 -3.78 3.34
N GLY A 145 3.48 -3.26 2.16
CA GLY A 145 3.12 -3.88 0.88
C GLY A 145 1.69 -3.62 0.40
N ARG A 146 0.86 -2.90 1.16
CA ARG A 146 -0.43 -2.39 0.69
C ARG A 146 -0.28 -1.05 -0.01
N THR A 147 -1.24 -0.67 -0.84
CA THR A 147 -1.17 0.57 -1.63
C THR A 147 -1.20 1.82 -0.75
N VAL A 148 -0.42 2.84 -1.08
CA VAL A 148 -0.64 4.17 -0.51
C VAL A 148 -1.94 4.74 -1.08
N LEU A 149 -2.84 5.14 -0.20
CA LEU A 149 -4.14 5.69 -0.59
C LEU A 149 -3.98 7.19 -0.87
N ALA A 150 -4.51 7.64 -1.99
CA ALA A 150 -4.40 9.01 -2.46
C ALA A 150 -5.77 9.55 -2.89
N GLY A 151 -5.94 10.86 -2.80
CA GLY A 151 -7.21 11.50 -3.08
C GLY A 151 -7.12 12.98 -3.40
N ASN A 152 -8.20 13.52 -3.93
CA ASN A 152 -8.36 14.92 -4.24
C ASN A 152 -9.40 15.53 -3.31
N ALA A 153 -8.99 16.50 -2.49
CA ALA A 153 -9.94 17.26 -1.69
C ALA A 153 -10.87 18.05 -2.61
N LYS A 154 -12.20 17.91 -2.42
CA LYS A 154 -13.18 18.74 -3.12
C LYS A 154 -13.08 20.20 -2.66
N THR A 155 -13.53 21.12 -3.52
CA THR A 155 -13.53 22.58 -3.30
C THR A 155 -14.19 23.02 -1.99
N ASN A 156 -15.12 22.22 -1.44
CA ASN A 156 -15.81 22.52 -0.18
C ASN A 156 -15.04 22.03 1.07
N GLY A 157 -13.90 21.36 0.92
CA GLY A 157 -13.03 20.92 2.01
C GLY A 157 -13.56 19.79 2.91
N THR A 158 -14.74 19.24 2.64
CA THR A 158 -15.39 18.24 3.51
C THR A 158 -15.21 16.80 3.05
N ARG A 159 -14.80 16.57 1.80
CA ARG A 159 -14.71 15.24 1.22
C ARG A 159 -13.49 15.11 0.33
N VAL A 160 -12.93 13.91 0.32
CA VAL A 160 -11.86 13.49 -0.57
C VAL A 160 -12.43 12.54 -1.62
N ASP A 161 -12.19 12.85 -2.90
CA ASP A 161 -12.45 11.94 -4.00
C ASP A 161 -11.24 11.04 -4.23
N LYS A 162 -11.47 9.79 -4.65
CA LYS A 162 -10.37 8.85 -4.92
C LYS A 162 -9.49 9.36 -6.06
N ALA A 163 -8.19 9.35 -5.82
CA ALA A 163 -7.16 9.58 -6.81
C ALA A 163 -6.12 8.46 -6.72
N SER A 164 -5.07 8.54 -7.51
CA SER A 164 -3.97 7.58 -7.44
C SER A 164 -2.63 8.28 -7.38
N ILE A 165 -1.65 7.61 -6.80
CA ILE A 165 -0.25 7.95 -6.92
C ILE A 165 0.49 6.72 -7.42
N ARG A 166 1.31 6.90 -8.45
CA ARG A 166 1.86 5.80 -9.24
C ARG A 166 3.36 5.98 -9.43
N THR A 167 4.01 4.87 -9.73
CA THR A 167 5.39 4.82 -10.16
C THR A 167 5.49 3.94 -11.40
N TRP A 168 6.55 4.07 -12.19
CA TRP A 168 6.75 3.17 -13.32
C TRP A 168 7.01 1.73 -12.86
N LYS A 169 6.48 0.79 -13.62
CA LYS A 169 6.71 -0.63 -13.42
C LYS A 169 7.85 -1.07 -14.34
N PRO A 170 8.88 -1.78 -13.84
CA PRO A 170 9.94 -2.32 -14.68
C PRO A 170 9.39 -3.47 -15.52
N ALA A 171 8.84 -3.16 -16.69
CA ALA A 171 8.25 -4.11 -17.63
C ALA A 171 8.31 -3.55 -19.06
N GLY A 172 8.17 -4.42 -20.07
CA GLY A 172 8.15 -4.04 -21.48
C GLY A 172 9.53 -3.77 -22.06
N ASN A 173 9.60 -2.84 -23.03
CA ASN A 173 10.82 -2.52 -23.77
C ASN A 173 11.66 -1.38 -23.15
N GLY A 174 11.27 -0.89 -21.97
CA GLY A 174 11.94 0.21 -21.27
C GLY A 174 11.65 1.61 -21.82
N LEU A 175 10.89 1.74 -22.91
CA LEU A 175 10.52 3.04 -23.48
C LEU A 175 9.36 3.67 -22.71
N CYS A 176 9.39 4.99 -22.51
CA CYS A 176 8.31 5.72 -21.84
C CYS A 176 6.96 5.61 -22.56
N ALA A 177 6.98 5.39 -23.86
CA ALA A 177 5.78 5.20 -24.68
C ALA A 177 5.02 3.89 -24.44
N SER A 178 5.68 2.88 -23.86
CA SER A 178 5.03 1.62 -23.49
C SER A 178 5.13 1.34 -21.98
N ALA A 179 5.53 2.35 -21.21
CA ALA A 179 5.79 2.21 -19.79
C ALA A 179 4.49 1.96 -19.03
N LEU A 180 4.41 0.81 -18.37
CA LEU A 180 3.34 0.50 -17.44
C LEU A 180 3.60 1.19 -16.10
N THR A 181 2.53 1.45 -15.35
CA THR A 181 2.62 2.08 -14.02
C THR A 181 1.94 1.23 -12.96
N SER A 182 2.55 1.16 -11.77
CA SER A 182 2.05 0.45 -10.61
C SER A 182 1.70 1.42 -9.47
N PRO A 183 0.76 1.06 -8.58
CA PRO A 183 0.54 1.83 -7.37
C PRO A 183 1.77 1.78 -6.46
N ILE A 184 1.99 2.84 -5.69
CA ILE A 184 3.04 2.86 -4.66
C ILE A 184 2.61 1.96 -3.50
N LEU A 185 3.52 1.11 -3.03
CA LEU A 185 3.29 0.21 -1.90
C LEU A 185 3.94 0.76 -0.63
N PHE A 186 3.18 0.81 0.47
CA PHE A 186 3.61 1.33 1.75
C PHE A 186 4.80 0.54 2.30
N GLY A 187 5.84 1.26 2.74
CA GLY A 187 7.05 0.67 3.32
C GLY A 187 7.99 0.00 2.30
N GLN A 188 7.80 0.26 1.00
CA GLN A 188 8.69 -0.23 -0.05
C GLN A 188 9.31 0.94 -0.82
N ASP A 189 10.56 1.25 -0.48
CA ASP A 189 11.37 2.18 -1.25
C ASP A 189 11.60 1.62 -2.65
N SER A 190 11.50 2.46 -3.68
CA SER A 190 11.66 2.03 -5.06
C SER A 190 12.20 3.13 -5.95
N ILE A 191 13.03 2.74 -6.91
CA ILE A 191 13.50 3.61 -7.99
C ILE A 191 13.10 2.92 -9.28
N SER A 192 12.40 3.64 -10.16
CA SER A 192 11.96 3.12 -11.45
C SER A 192 12.08 4.19 -12.52
N GLY A 193 12.12 3.79 -13.78
CA GLY A 193 12.30 4.75 -14.86
C GLY A 193 12.03 4.14 -16.22
N CYS A 194 12.01 5.01 -17.22
CA CYS A 194 11.92 4.65 -18.62
C CYS A 194 12.85 5.56 -19.42
N VAL A 195 13.09 5.19 -20.69
CA VAL A 195 13.94 5.99 -21.59
C VAL A 195 13.11 6.64 -22.69
N LEU A 196 13.43 7.90 -22.96
CA LEU A 196 12.93 8.70 -24.08
C LEU A 196 13.94 8.63 -25.22
N ARG A 197 13.48 8.44 -26.46
CA ARG A 197 14.34 8.49 -27.65
C ARG A 197 14.12 9.83 -28.35
N LEU A 198 15.11 10.71 -28.24
CA LEU A 198 15.01 12.09 -28.72
C LEU A 198 15.97 12.33 -29.88
N ASN A 199 15.57 13.17 -30.82
CA ASN A 199 16.37 13.61 -31.96
C ASN A 199 16.73 15.10 -31.83
N LEU A 200 17.56 15.61 -32.74
CA LEU A 200 17.97 17.01 -32.75
C LEU A 200 16.79 18.00 -32.82
N GLY A 201 15.73 17.64 -33.54
CA GLY A 201 14.52 18.44 -33.64
C GLY A 201 13.86 18.70 -32.29
N THR A 202 13.87 17.73 -31.37
CA THR A 202 13.33 17.91 -30.01
C THR A 202 14.12 18.94 -29.19
N PHE A 203 15.43 19.05 -29.41
CA PHE A 203 16.30 20.02 -28.74
C PHE A 203 16.23 21.43 -29.36
N SER A 204 15.41 21.63 -30.40
CA SER A 204 15.20 22.95 -31.00
C SER A 204 14.48 23.92 -30.05
N ASN A 205 13.64 23.40 -29.14
CA ASN A 205 12.90 24.18 -28.16
C ASN A 205 12.91 23.48 -26.80
N CYS A 206 13.86 23.91 -25.94
CA CYS A 206 14.02 23.34 -24.60
C CYS A 206 12.82 23.59 -23.69
N SER A 207 12.06 24.68 -23.88
CA SER A 207 10.85 24.96 -23.08
C SER A 207 9.74 23.94 -23.36
N ILE A 208 9.56 23.56 -24.62
CA ILE A 208 8.58 22.52 -24.99
C ILE A 208 9.01 21.16 -24.44
N LEU A 209 10.28 20.78 -24.62
CA LEU A 209 10.82 19.53 -24.07
C LEU A 209 10.67 19.49 -22.54
N TRP A 210 10.97 20.59 -21.87
CA TRP A 210 10.81 20.72 -20.43
C TRP A 210 9.36 20.49 -20.01
N ASN A 211 8.38 21.17 -20.63
CA ASN A 211 6.97 21.03 -20.30
C ASN A 211 6.47 19.60 -20.54
N LEU A 212 6.88 19.01 -21.65
CA LEU A 212 6.52 17.63 -21.99
C LEU A 212 6.99 16.66 -20.90
N VAL A 213 8.26 16.73 -20.48
CA VAL A 213 8.80 15.84 -19.45
C VAL A 213 8.16 16.14 -18.08
N PHE A 214 8.00 17.41 -17.74
CA PHE A 214 7.39 17.85 -16.48
C PHE A 214 5.97 17.34 -16.31
N GLU A 215 5.10 17.57 -17.30
CA GLU A 215 3.68 17.15 -17.23
C GLU A 215 3.55 15.62 -17.17
N ASN A 216 4.40 14.88 -17.89
CA ASN A 216 4.39 13.42 -17.85
C ASN A 216 4.81 12.89 -16.47
N LEU A 217 5.84 13.46 -15.85
CA LEU A 217 6.22 13.11 -14.48
C LEU A 217 5.13 13.52 -13.49
N LEU A 218 4.55 14.71 -13.62
CA LEU A 218 3.48 15.19 -12.75
C LEU A 218 2.23 14.31 -12.84
N SER A 219 1.92 13.75 -14.01
CA SER A 219 0.78 12.85 -14.25
C SER A 219 0.81 11.56 -13.42
N LEU A 220 1.97 11.18 -12.88
CA LEU A 220 2.11 10.04 -11.96
C LEU A 220 1.57 10.34 -10.57
N THR A 221 1.39 11.63 -10.25
CA THR A 221 0.97 12.12 -8.93
C THR A 221 -0.23 13.09 -9.05
N PRO A 222 -1.39 12.70 -9.63
CA PRO A 222 -2.53 13.60 -9.81
C PRO A 222 -3.25 13.96 -8.49
N ALA A 223 -2.94 13.28 -7.38
CA ALA A 223 -3.61 13.44 -6.09
C ALA A 223 -3.17 14.71 -5.35
N THR A 224 -4.07 15.40 -4.63
CA THR A 224 -3.71 16.53 -3.76
C THR A 224 -3.45 16.12 -2.31
N HIS A 225 -3.95 14.96 -1.89
CA HIS A 225 -3.86 14.48 -0.51
C HIS A 225 -3.52 12.99 -0.47
N ILE A 226 -2.85 12.58 0.60
CA ILE A 226 -2.52 11.19 0.94
C ILE A 226 -3.24 10.83 2.22
N ALA A 227 -3.77 9.61 2.32
CA ALA A 227 -4.42 9.19 3.56
C ALA A 227 -3.39 9.03 4.68
N ARG A 228 -3.73 9.50 5.88
CA ARG A 228 -2.88 9.33 7.07
C ARG A 228 -2.79 7.87 7.50
N ARG A 229 -3.87 7.10 7.31
CA ARG A 229 -4.04 5.72 7.76
C ARG A 229 -4.51 4.80 6.64
N GLY A 230 -4.32 3.49 6.84
CA GLY A 230 -4.77 2.46 5.91
C GLY A 230 -6.30 2.35 5.79
N ASN A 231 -7.04 2.94 6.73
CA ASN A 231 -8.49 2.99 6.81
C ASN A 231 -9.08 4.42 6.86
N SER A 232 -8.35 5.44 6.40
CA SER A 232 -8.84 6.83 6.44
C SER A 232 -10.19 6.98 5.73
N ASN A 233 -11.11 7.72 6.36
CA ASN A 233 -12.44 8.01 5.86
C ASN A 233 -12.40 9.09 4.78
N TYR A 234 -13.02 8.82 3.63
CA TYR A 234 -13.13 9.80 2.53
C TYR A 234 -14.03 11.01 2.87
N SER A 235 -14.85 10.91 3.91
CA SER A 235 -15.73 11.99 4.38
C SER A 235 -15.10 12.85 5.50
N ASP A 236 -13.86 12.57 5.89
CA ASP A 236 -13.16 13.32 6.93
C ASP A 236 -11.77 13.74 6.45
N LEU A 237 -11.62 15.02 6.06
CA LEU A 237 -10.36 15.56 5.57
C LEU A 237 -9.25 15.54 6.64
N SER A 238 -9.59 15.51 7.94
CA SER A 238 -8.59 15.50 9.02
C SER A 238 -7.79 14.19 9.08
N GLU A 239 -8.30 13.13 8.44
CA GLU A 239 -7.61 11.85 8.28
C GLU A 239 -6.71 11.77 7.04
N TRP A 240 -6.52 12.90 6.35
CA TRP A 240 -5.66 13.03 5.18
C TRP A 240 -4.54 14.06 5.45
N VAL A 241 -3.43 13.91 4.73
CA VAL A 241 -2.30 14.84 4.75
C VAL A 241 -2.15 15.43 3.36
N GLU A 242 -1.87 16.72 3.28
CA GLU A 242 -1.63 17.40 2.02
C GLU A 242 -0.36 16.85 1.35
N LEU A 243 -0.41 16.67 0.04
CA LEU A 243 0.76 16.32 -0.77
C LEU A 243 1.48 17.60 -1.15
N PHE A 244 2.55 17.92 -0.43
CA PHE A 244 3.35 19.12 -0.70
C PHE A 244 4.11 18.97 -2.03
N ARG A 245 4.14 20.03 -2.85
CA ARG A 245 4.78 20.01 -4.18
C ARG A 245 5.85 21.08 -4.29
N VAL A 246 7.08 20.65 -4.55
CA VAL A 246 8.21 21.53 -4.87
C VAL A 246 8.41 21.50 -6.38
N LEU A 247 7.95 22.54 -7.06
CA LEU A 247 8.03 22.63 -8.52
C LEU A 247 9.44 23.06 -8.98
N PRO A 248 9.97 22.49 -10.07
CA PRO A 248 11.24 22.91 -10.64
C PRO A 248 11.09 24.28 -11.31
N LEU A 249 12.14 25.11 -11.21
CA LEU A 249 12.17 26.39 -11.90
C LEU A 249 12.31 26.18 -13.42
N GLN A 250 11.42 26.81 -14.19
CA GLN A 250 11.49 26.78 -15.64
C GLN A 250 12.54 27.79 -16.13
N THR A 251 13.79 27.37 -16.14
CA THR A 251 14.94 28.11 -16.69
C THR A 251 15.64 27.29 -17.77
N ALA A 252 14.85 26.57 -18.58
CA ALA A 252 15.34 25.74 -19.68
C ALA A 252 15.86 26.63 -20.82
N GLU A 253 17.04 27.21 -20.63
CA GLU A 253 17.74 27.99 -21.64
C GLU A 253 18.49 27.06 -22.59
N LYS A 254 18.54 27.43 -23.87
CA LYS A 254 19.58 26.89 -24.76
C LYS A 254 20.90 27.38 -24.16
N GLY A 255 21.78 26.48 -23.73
CA GLY A 255 23.08 26.81 -23.15
C GLY A 255 23.75 27.95 -23.91
N GLY A 256 23.74 29.13 -23.31
CA GLY A 256 24.14 30.37 -23.96
C GLY A 256 25.64 30.61 -23.84
N LEU A 257 26.34 30.43 -24.96
CA LEU A 257 27.61 31.12 -25.26
C LEU A 257 27.70 31.26 -26.79
N ASN A 258 27.02 32.28 -27.36
CA ASN A 258 27.24 32.85 -28.70
C ASN A 258 27.79 31.91 -29.80
N LYS A 259 27.27 30.68 -29.88
CA LYS A 259 27.60 29.71 -30.92
C LYS A 259 26.42 28.76 -31.09
N THR A 260 26.26 28.40 -32.35
CA THR A 260 25.32 27.52 -33.03
C THR A 260 25.28 26.08 -32.50
N TYR A 261 25.40 25.85 -31.20
CA TYR A 261 25.31 24.50 -30.62
C TYR A 261 23.85 24.10 -30.46
N THR A 262 23.36 23.31 -31.40
CA THR A 262 22.07 22.63 -31.34
C THR A 262 22.22 21.32 -30.56
N GLY A 263 21.13 20.81 -29.97
CA GLY A 263 21.17 19.52 -29.27
C GLY A 263 21.53 19.57 -27.78
N PHE A 264 21.29 20.69 -27.09
CA PHE A 264 21.59 20.84 -25.66
C PHE A 264 20.48 21.61 -24.92
N CYS A 265 20.02 21.09 -23.78
CA CYS A 265 19.03 21.72 -22.91
C CYS A 265 19.40 21.54 -21.43
N THR A 266 19.39 22.62 -20.66
CA THR A 266 19.60 22.58 -19.20
C THR A 266 18.28 22.52 -18.44
N ASN A 267 18.37 22.14 -17.16
CA ASN A 267 17.27 22.19 -16.20
C ASN A 267 16.05 21.34 -16.57
N ILE A 268 16.25 20.24 -17.32
CA ILE A 268 15.18 19.31 -17.67
C ILE A 268 14.83 18.46 -16.43
N PRO A 269 13.57 18.41 -15.97
CA PRO A 269 13.20 17.63 -14.80
C PRO A 269 13.23 16.13 -15.15
N ALA A 270 14.31 15.43 -14.80
CA ALA A 270 14.50 14.04 -15.19
C ALA A 270 13.92 13.06 -14.17
N ILE A 271 13.90 13.41 -12.88
CA ILE A 271 13.48 12.50 -11.80
C ILE A 271 12.40 13.14 -10.93
N LEU A 272 11.31 12.40 -10.72
CA LEU A 272 10.26 12.72 -9.76
C LEU A 272 10.54 12.03 -8.42
N ASN A 273 10.85 12.80 -7.39
CA ASN A 273 11.07 12.33 -6.04
C ASN A 273 9.75 12.37 -5.26
N ILE A 274 9.34 11.23 -4.71
CA ILE A 274 8.15 11.07 -3.89
C ILE A 274 8.59 10.60 -2.51
N ARG A 275 8.40 11.44 -1.49
CA ARG A 275 8.82 11.14 -0.12
C ARG A 275 7.61 11.06 0.79
N PHE A 276 7.55 10.02 1.59
CA PHE A 276 6.56 9.85 2.65
C PHE A 276 7.25 9.90 4.01
N ILE A 277 6.76 10.76 4.90
CA ILE A 277 7.19 10.80 6.29
C ILE A 277 6.24 9.90 7.09
N THR A 278 6.77 8.87 7.73
CA THR A 278 5.98 7.86 8.44
C THR A 278 6.36 7.77 9.90
N ALA A 279 5.41 7.38 10.75
CA ALA A 279 5.67 7.14 12.16
C ALA A 279 4.79 6.01 12.70
N VAL A 280 5.23 5.41 13.81
CA VAL A 280 4.42 4.48 14.60
C VAL A 280 3.65 5.30 15.65
N THR A 281 2.34 5.41 15.55
CA THR A 281 1.52 6.27 16.43
C THR A 281 0.85 5.53 17.59
N GLY A 282 1.13 4.23 17.73
CA GLY A 282 0.63 3.40 18.82
C GLY A 282 0.73 1.91 18.49
N ALA A 283 0.12 1.07 19.32
CA ALA A 283 0.00 -0.35 19.08
C ALA A 283 -1.41 -0.83 19.46
N VAL A 284 -1.96 -1.73 18.65
CA VAL A 284 -3.22 -2.44 18.94
C VAL A 284 -2.88 -3.91 19.05
N GLN A 285 -3.15 -4.53 20.22
CA GLN A 285 -2.80 -5.94 20.48
C GLN A 285 -1.32 -6.26 20.21
N GLY A 286 -0.41 -5.34 20.54
CA GLY A 286 1.03 -5.49 20.31
C GLY A 286 1.48 -5.26 18.87
N VAL A 287 0.56 -4.99 17.93
CA VAL A 287 0.91 -4.67 16.53
C VAL A 287 1.05 -3.16 16.35
N PRO A 288 2.21 -2.66 15.89
CA PRO A 288 2.45 -1.23 15.68
C PRO A 288 1.53 -0.68 14.60
N GLN A 289 1.00 0.53 14.85
CA GLN A 289 0.12 1.24 13.94
C GLN A 289 0.91 2.30 13.19
N TRP A 290 1.07 2.09 11.89
CA TRP A 290 1.82 3.00 11.02
C TRP A 290 0.92 4.08 10.43
N GLU A 291 1.38 5.33 10.46
CA GLU A 291 0.73 6.48 9.85
C GLU A 291 1.68 7.23 8.93
N ILE A 292 1.12 7.84 7.88
CA ILE A 292 1.82 8.81 7.03
C ILE A 292 1.53 10.20 7.61
N LEU A 293 2.55 10.87 8.14
CA LEU A 293 2.46 12.19 8.74
C LEU A 293 2.58 13.32 7.72
N GLY A 294 3.26 13.07 6.61
CA GLY A 294 3.45 14.03 5.53
C GLY A 294 3.89 13.36 4.24
N ALA A 295 3.63 14.01 3.13
CA ALA A 295 4.05 13.56 1.82
C ALA A 295 4.54 14.75 0.99
N GLU A 296 5.62 14.53 0.25
CA GLU A 296 6.25 15.53 -0.61
C GLU A 296 6.52 14.95 -2.00
N VAL A 297 6.29 15.77 -3.02
CA VAL A 297 6.75 15.55 -4.38
C VAL A 297 7.72 16.66 -4.77
N SER A 298 8.90 16.30 -5.25
CA SER A 298 9.92 17.23 -5.75
C SER A 298 10.59 16.68 -7.01
N PHE A 299 11.33 17.53 -7.74
CA PHE A 299 11.93 17.16 -9.01
C PHE A 299 13.45 17.37 -8.99
N SER A 300 14.21 16.39 -9.50
CA SER A 300 15.62 16.57 -9.80
C SER A 300 15.79 16.93 -11.27
N VAL A 301 16.55 17.99 -11.52
CA VAL A 301 16.81 18.50 -12.86
C VAL A 301 18.17 18.03 -13.37
N GLU A 302 18.25 17.82 -14.68
CA GLU A 302 19.46 17.40 -15.38
C GLU A 302 19.71 18.27 -16.61
N THR A 303 20.94 18.18 -17.12
CA THR A 303 21.32 18.78 -18.39
C THR A 303 21.43 17.69 -19.45
N TRP A 304 20.63 17.79 -20.49
CA TRP A 304 20.60 16.83 -21.58
C TRP A 304 21.32 17.38 -22.81
N TYR A 305 22.14 16.53 -23.41
CA TYR A 305 22.86 16.87 -24.63
C TYR A 305 22.98 15.68 -25.57
N LEU A 306 22.88 15.94 -26.86
CA LEU A 306 23.13 14.99 -27.92
C LEU A 306 24.65 14.83 -28.12
N ASN A 307 25.09 13.61 -28.38
CA ASN A 307 26.48 13.31 -28.63
C ASN A 307 26.86 13.68 -30.08
N CYS A 308 27.13 14.97 -30.28
CA CYS A 308 27.45 15.60 -31.56
C CYS A 308 28.95 15.90 -31.76
N GLY A 309 29.81 15.49 -30.83
CA GLY A 309 31.22 15.91 -30.80
C GLY A 309 32.13 15.16 -31.78
N GLY A 310 33.15 15.84 -32.30
CA GLY A 310 34.23 15.23 -33.10
C GLY A 310 33.73 14.57 -34.39
N GLY A 311 34.09 13.29 -34.60
CA GLY A 311 33.67 12.52 -35.78
C GLY A 311 32.16 12.23 -35.86
N ASN A 312 31.39 12.57 -34.82
CA ASN A 312 29.94 12.36 -34.78
C ASN A 312 29.13 13.62 -35.15
N ALA A 313 29.77 14.68 -35.68
CA ALA A 313 29.10 15.93 -36.05
C ALA A 313 27.90 15.72 -37.01
N ALA A 314 27.99 14.73 -37.92
CA ALA A 314 26.91 14.38 -38.85
C ALA A 314 25.62 13.85 -38.17
N ARG A 315 25.68 13.45 -36.89
CA ARG A 315 24.52 13.02 -36.10
C ARG A 315 23.63 14.17 -35.66
N CYS A 316 24.15 15.39 -35.71
CA CYS A 316 23.45 16.60 -35.29
C CYS A 316 23.29 17.58 -36.46
N ASP A 317 23.15 17.02 -37.66
CA ASP A 317 22.59 17.70 -38.80
C ASP A 317 21.05 17.64 -38.73
N MET A 318 20.37 18.66 -39.26
CA MET A 318 18.89 18.75 -39.27
C MET A 318 18.24 17.58 -40.02
N ASN A 319 18.93 17.03 -41.02
CA ASN A 319 18.46 15.90 -41.83
C ASN A 319 18.83 14.53 -41.23
N SER A 320 19.46 14.49 -40.05
CA SER A 320 19.88 13.24 -39.43
C SER A 320 18.70 12.54 -38.75
N LEU A 321 18.56 11.23 -39.02
CA LEU A 321 17.60 10.36 -38.33
C LEU A 321 18.14 9.83 -36.99
N PHE A 322 19.23 10.42 -36.48
CA PHE A 322 19.86 9.98 -35.25
C PHE A 322 18.97 10.26 -34.03
N VAL A 323 18.80 9.24 -33.21
CA VAL A 323 18.07 9.29 -31.94
C VAL A 323 18.96 8.82 -30.79
N GLN A 324 18.91 9.54 -29.68
CA GLN A 324 19.63 9.22 -28.45
C GLN A 324 18.63 8.98 -27.31
N SER A 325 18.99 8.05 -26.41
CA SER A 325 18.18 7.72 -25.24
C SER A 325 18.49 8.62 -24.06
N PHE A 326 17.45 9.15 -23.41
CA PHE A 326 17.51 9.95 -22.19
C PHE A 326 16.62 9.31 -21.13
N ALA A 327 17.15 9.09 -19.92
CA ALA A 327 16.40 8.44 -18.86
C ALA A 327 15.54 9.46 -18.11
N VAL A 328 14.33 9.04 -17.76
CA VAL A 328 13.46 9.72 -16.80
C VAL A 328 13.05 8.72 -15.73
N GLY A 329 12.92 9.19 -14.49
CA GLY A 329 12.76 8.32 -13.34
C GLY A 329 11.76 8.82 -12.30
N THR A 330 11.37 7.90 -11.43
CA THR A 330 10.71 8.17 -10.16
C THR A 330 11.54 7.55 -9.04
N SER A 331 11.59 8.24 -7.90
CA SER A 331 12.23 7.75 -6.69
C SER A 331 11.24 7.86 -5.54
N VAL A 332 10.79 6.72 -5.00
CA VAL A 332 9.89 6.62 -3.87
C VAL A 332 10.67 6.27 -2.62
N GLN A 333 10.46 7.04 -1.55
CA GLN A 333 11.14 6.83 -0.28
C GLN A 333 10.18 6.99 0.91
N PHE A 334 10.26 6.05 1.86
CA PHE A 334 9.59 6.12 3.16
C PHE A 334 10.61 6.46 4.25
N ILE A 335 10.45 7.63 4.86
CA ILE A 335 11.30 8.14 5.93
C ILE A 335 10.57 7.99 7.25
N GLN A 336 11.05 7.05 8.07
CA GLN A 336 10.52 6.88 9.42
C GLN A 336 11.04 7.99 10.34
N VAL A 337 10.13 8.71 10.99
CA VAL A 337 10.44 9.64 12.07
C VAL A 337 10.02 9.06 13.41
N PRO A 338 10.72 9.39 14.51
CA PRO A 338 10.31 8.97 15.84
C PRO A 338 8.92 9.50 16.15
N ALA A 339 8.11 8.67 16.80
CA ALA A 339 6.79 9.08 17.25
C ALA A 339 6.92 10.29 18.17
N GLN A 340 6.28 11.41 17.82
CA GLN A 340 6.06 12.48 18.80
C GLN A 340 4.82 12.10 19.60
N PRO A 341 4.96 11.59 20.83
CA PRO A 341 3.79 11.35 21.67
C PRO A 341 3.03 12.67 21.80
N LYS A 342 1.69 12.61 21.77
CA LYS A 342 0.88 13.76 22.13
C LYS A 342 1.40 14.29 23.47
N PRO A 343 1.54 15.62 23.64
CA PRO A 343 1.95 16.18 24.93
C PRO A 343 1.11 15.53 26.02
N PRO A 344 1.71 15.01 27.10
CA PRO A 344 0.94 14.42 28.18
C PRO A 344 -0.08 15.46 28.64
N LEU A 345 -1.35 15.09 28.62
CA LEU A 345 -2.40 15.97 29.11
C LEU A 345 -2.09 16.31 30.56
N SER A 346 -2.17 17.59 30.93
CA SER A 346 -2.04 17.97 32.33
C SER A 346 -3.20 17.37 33.14
N ARG A 347 -3.04 17.21 34.46
CA ARG A 347 -4.12 16.73 35.35
C ARG A 347 -5.44 17.52 35.23
N PHE A 348 -5.38 18.76 34.74
CA PHE A 348 -6.54 19.64 34.55
C PHE A 348 -7.22 19.45 33.19
N GLN A 349 -6.52 18.84 32.23
CA GLN A 349 -7.04 18.46 30.92
C GLN A 349 -7.47 16.99 30.86
N MET A 350 -7.01 16.18 31.81
CA MET A 350 -7.52 14.83 32.02
C MET A 350 -8.90 14.89 32.64
N ASN A 351 -9.91 14.40 31.91
CA ASN A 351 -11.23 14.18 32.46
C ASN A 351 -11.18 12.91 33.31
N TYR A 352 -10.86 13.04 34.59
CA TYR A 352 -10.93 11.94 35.55
C TYR A 352 -12.40 11.59 35.78
N THR A 353 -12.98 10.80 34.89
CA THR A 353 -14.13 10.00 35.28
C THR A 353 -13.58 8.95 36.24
N GLU A 354 -13.85 9.14 37.53
CA GLU A 354 -13.31 8.41 38.69
C GLU A 354 -13.44 6.87 38.63
N TYR A 355 -14.15 6.34 37.63
CA TYR A 355 -14.49 4.93 37.48
C TYR A 355 -13.99 4.25 36.18
N ASP A 356 -13.17 4.92 35.35
CA ASP A 356 -12.65 4.30 34.12
C ASP A 356 -11.35 3.50 34.37
N CYS A 357 -11.50 2.22 34.68
CA CYS A 357 -10.40 1.28 34.91
C CYS A 357 -9.54 0.99 33.67
N LYS A 358 -9.95 1.40 32.46
CA LYS A 358 -9.13 1.21 31.25
C LYS A 358 -8.03 2.28 31.09
N ARG A 359 -8.11 3.37 31.84
CA ARG A 359 -7.23 4.55 31.69
C ARG A 359 -6.49 4.95 32.96
N ASN A 360 -6.82 4.35 34.09
CA ASN A 360 -6.23 4.69 35.38
C ASN A 360 -5.31 3.56 35.84
N ASP A 361 -4.15 3.91 36.38
CA ASP A 361 -3.18 2.94 36.91
C ASP A 361 -3.71 2.19 38.15
N VAL A 362 -4.76 2.72 38.79
CA VAL A 362 -5.43 2.12 39.95
C VAL A 362 -6.93 2.02 39.68
N CYS A 363 -7.41 0.79 39.52
CA CYS A 363 -8.83 0.48 39.40
C CYS A 363 -9.41 0.15 40.78
N TRP A 364 -10.17 1.08 41.36
CA TRP A 364 -10.79 0.89 42.69
C TRP A 364 -11.69 -0.35 42.78
N PRO A 365 -12.51 -0.71 41.77
CA PRO A 365 -13.25 -1.97 41.75
C PRO A 365 -12.36 -3.24 41.74
N GLU A 366 -11.13 -3.15 41.25
CA GLU A 366 -10.19 -4.28 41.18
C GLU A 366 -9.34 -4.45 42.43
N LEU A 367 -9.37 -3.49 43.36
CA LEU A 367 -8.63 -3.59 44.62
C LEU A 367 -9.06 -4.80 45.46
N ALA A 368 -10.30 -5.28 45.26
CA ALA A 368 -10.85 -6.46 45.93
C ALA A 368 -10.94 -7.69 45.01
N TYR A 369 -10.40 -7.64 43.78
CA TYR A 369 -10.41 -8.80 42.86
C TYR A 369 -9.86 -10.09 43.50
N PRO A 370 -8.78 -10.05 44.29
CA PRO A 370 -8.26 -11.25 44.97
C PRO A 370 -9.28 -11.92 45.92
N LEU A 371 -10.33 -11.20 46.34
CA LEU A 371 -11.40 -11.72 47.19
C LEU A 371 -12.65 -12.14 46.38
N LEU A 372 -12.71 -11.76 45.10
CA LEU A 372 -13.81 -12.04 44.20
C LEU A 372 -13.56 -13.36 43.45
N ARG A 373 -14.62 -14.16 43.31
CA ARG A 373 -14.60 -15.46 42.62
C ARG A 373 -14.31 -15.38 41.11
N ARG A 374 -14.12 -14.17 40.57
CA ARG A 374 -13.90 -13.90 39.14
C ARG A 374 -12.43 -13.68 38.77
N ASP A 375 -11.54 -13.67 39.76
CA ASP A 375 -10.10 -13.57 39.49
C ASP A 375 -9.58 -14.86 38.83
N THR A 376 -8.77 -14.72 37.78
CA THR A 376 -8.15 -15.82 37.04
C THR A 376 -6.67 -15.99 37.38
N GLY A 377 -6.14 -15.20 38.31
CA GLY A 377 -4.74 -15.24 38.73
C GLY A 377 -4.42 -16.42 39.66
N GLU A 378 -4.69 -16.28 40.96
CA GLU A 378 -4.38 -17.28 41.99
C GLU A 378 -5.59 -18.16 42.34
N TRP A 379 -5.34 -19.32 42.97
CA TRP A 379 -6.42 -20.19 43.42
C TRP A 379 -7.24 -19.48 44.51
N TYR A 380 -8.56 -19.35 44.29
CA TYR A 380 -9.50 -18.63 45.18
C TYR A 380 -9.33 -18.93 46.68
N ALA A 381 -9.01 -20.18 47.05
CA ALA A 381 -8.81 -20.56 48.44
C ALA A 381 -7.58 -19.91 49.09
N GLU A 382 -6.51 -19.71 48.31
CA GLU A 382 -5.26 -19.10 48.76
C GLU A 382 -5.41 -17.60 48.94
N SER A 383 -6.02 -16.92 47.97
CA SER A 383 -6.30 -15.47 48.04
C SER A 383 -7.29 -15.12 49.17
N LEU A 384 -8.29 -15.99 49.42
CA LEU A 384 -9.19 -15.85 50.58
C LEU A 384 -8.42 -16.01 51.90
N ALA A 385 -7.54 -17.00 52.01
CA ALA A 385 -6.75 -17.24 53.22
C ALA A 385 -5.80 -16.08 53.52
N GLN A 386 -5.10 -15.57 52.50
CA GLN A 386 -4.24 -14.39 52.63
C GLN A 386 -5.03 -13.14 53.02
N GLY A 387 -6.21 -12.93 52.42
CA GLY A 387 -7.13 -11.85 52.78
C GLY A 387 -7.59 -11.91 54.24
N LEU A 388 -8.01 -13.09 54.70
CA LEU A 388 -8.40 -13.33 56.09
C LEU A 388 -7.22 -13.14 57.06
N LEU A 389 -6.01 -13.53 56.68
CA LEU A 389 -4.80 -13.32 57.47
C LEU A 389 -4.48 -11.82 57.64
N LEU A 390 -4.63 -11.02 56.59
CA LEU A 390 -4.47 -9.56 56.66
C LEU A 390 -5.52 -8.92 57.57
N VAL A 391 -6.78 -9.34 57.49
CA VAL A 391 -7.84 -8.88 58.40
C VAL A 391 -7.52 -9.26 59.85
N PHE A 392 -7.04 -10.48 60.08
CA PHE A 392 -6.64 -10.92 61.41
C PHE A 392 -5.47 -10.07 61.97
N LEU A 393 -4.42 -9.85 61.17
CA LEU A 393 -3.27 -9.03 61.58
C LEU A 393 -3.65 -7.58 61.87
N THR A 394 -4.57 -7.00 61.09
CA THR A 394 -5.07 -5.63 61.34
C THR A 394 -5.90 -5.55 62.62
N ILE A 395 -6.75 -6.54 62.92
CA ILE A 395 -7.48 -6.62 64.19
C ILE A 395 -6.51 -6.76 65.37
N VAL A 396 -5.51 -7.65 65.26
CA VAL A 396 -4.49 -7.83 66.29
C VAL A 396 -3.71 -6.54 66.52
N ALA A 397 -3.29 -5.85 65.45
CA ALA A 397 -2.61 -4.56 65.53
C ALA A 397 -3.49 -3.47 66.14
N ALA A 398 -4.80 -3.46 65.88
CA ALA A 398 -5.73 -2.51 66.48
C ALA A 398 -5.91 -2.77 68.00
N VAL A 399 -6.04 -4.04 68.40
CA VAL A 399 -6.24 -4.44 69.81
C VAL A 399 -4.97 -4.28 70.66
N LEU A 400 -3.81 -4.57 70.08
CA LEU A 400 -2.51 -4.45 70.75
C LEU A 400 -1.88 -3.06 70.58
N GLY A 401 -2.34 -2.28 69.62
CA GLY A 401 -1.84 -0.95 69.33
C GLY A 401 -2.20 0.07 70.39
N SER A 402 -1.43 1.16 70.40
CA SER A 402 -1.62 2.30 71.32
C SER A 402 -3.03 2.90 71.40
N PRO A 403 -3.89 2.86 70.35
CA PRO A 403 -5.25 3.40 70.46
C PRO A 403 -6.10 2.62 71.46
N TRP A 404 -6.02 1.28 71.47
CA TRP A 404 -6.83 0.43 72.34
C TRP A 404 -6.31 0.37 73.78
N SER A 405 -5.00 0.52 73.97
CA SER A 405 -4.42 0.68 75.31
C SER A 405 -4.84 2.01 75.95
N LYS A 406 -4.92 3.09 75.17
CA LYS A 406 -5.41 4.40 75.61
C LYS A 406 -6.91 4.38 75.94
N LEU A 407 -7.73 3.72 75.11
CA LEU A 407 -9.17 3.53 75.39
C LEU A 407 -9.41 2.71 76.66
N ARG A 408 -8.65 1.64 76.89
CA ARG A 408 -8.71 0.88 78.16
C ARG A 408 -8.30 1.71 79.38
N GLN A 409 -7.25 2.53 79.26
CA GLN A 409 -6.86 3.44 80.35
C GLN A 409 -7.95 4.48 80.66
N VAL A 410 -8.59 5.05 79.65
CA VAL A 410 -9.70 6.00 79.85
C VAL A 410 -10.89 5.32 80.52
N TRP A 411 -11.21 4.08 80.13
CA TRP A 411 -12.33 3.33 80.73
C TRP A 411 -12.08 2.94 82.19
N HIS A 412 -10.85 2.59 82.55
CA HIS A 412 -10.45 2.33 83.95
C HIS A 412 -10.45 3.58 84.84
N ASN A 413 -10.31 4.77 84.27
CA ASN A 413 -10.36 6.04 85.02
C ASN A 413 -11.79 6.59 85.17
N LEU A 414 -12.79 5.96 84.53
CA LEU A 414 -14.20 6.33 84.57
C LEU A 414 -15.05 5.38 85.45
N SER A 415 -14.49 4.25 85.91
CA SER A 415 -15.02 3.38 86.97
C SER A 415 -14.38 3.74 88.30
#